data_AF-A0A7C6ZBH2-F1
#
_entry.id   AF-A0A7C6ZBH2-F1
#
_cell.length_a   1.000
_cell.length_b   1.000
_cell.length_c   1.000
_cell.angle_alpha   90.00
_cell.angle_beta   90.00
_cell.angle_gamma   90.00
#
_symmetry.space_group_name_H-M   'P 1'
#
loop_
_entity.id
_entity.type
_entity.pdbx_description
1 polymer ?
#
loop_
_entity_poly.entity_id
_entity_poly.type
_entity_poly.pdbx_seq_one_letter_code
_entity_poly.pdbx_strand_id
1 'polypeptide(L)'
;MEKALGSRRADSVPEKISRILLSLYSRHGESLRGRRRPDLDRLAEMAVFFAAKCPGIAKSKLLKMLWYSDFLCYRRTLCSMSGAVYCHNYFGPVPLAHDLVVAYMERMQFIALKPQSYGEVEGERVEPVAEFEADLFSPEELKVLEDVLRKFKSCSATALGKMSHEERAYTETQLGEPISYEFALTLKAIE
;
A
#
# COMPACT_ATOMS: atom_id res chain seq x y z
N MET A 1 45.57 -8.27 -24.85
CA MET A 1 44.81 -7.89 -23.63
C MET A 1 43.61 -7.07 -24.08
N GLU A 2 42.49 -7.74 -24.33
CA GLU A 2 41.24 -7.08 -24.69
C GLU A 2 40.35 -7.11 -23.45
N LYS A 3 40.14 -5.94 -22.83
CA LYS A 3 39.24 -5.81 -21.68
C LYS A 3 37.81 -6.01 -22.20
N ALA A 4 37.20 -7.14 -21.84
CA ALA A 4 35.77 -7.33 -21.96
C ALA A 4 35.07 -6.23 -21.13
N LEU A 5 34.52 -5.23 -21.81
CA LEU A 5 33.52 -4.34 -21.21
C LEU A 5 32.28 -5.19 -20.94
N GLY A 6 32.09 -5.56 -19.67
CA GLY A 6 30.85 -6.17 -19.21
C GLY A 6 29.68 -5.28 -19.63
N SER A 7 28.81 -5.80 -20.48
CA SER A 7 27.58 -5.12 -20.90
C SER A 7 26.72 -4.89 -19.67
N ARG A 8 26.62 -3.63 -19.21
CA ARG A 8 25.60 -3.25 -18.23
C ARG A 8 24.26 -3.39 -18.93
N ARG A 9 23.52 -4.46 -18.65
CA ARG A 9 22.11 -4.55 -19.05
C ARG A 9 21.39 -3.39 -18.37
N ALA A 10 20.85 -2.46 -19.16
CA ALA A 10 20.09 -1.36 -18.61
C ALA A 10 18.80 -1.93 -18.01
N ASP A 11 18.55 -1.64 -16.73
CA ASP A 11 17.32 -2.10 -16.08
C ASP A 11 16.09 -1.59 -16.81
N SER A 12 15.04 -2.41 -16.83
CA SER A 12 13.72 -1.98 -17.28
C SER A 12 13.19 -0.82 -16.41
N VAL A 13 12.25 -0.03 -16.92
CA VAL A 13 11.63 1.06 -16.14
C VAL A 13 11.04 0.54 -14.80
N PRO A 14 10.27 -0.56 -14.76
CA PRO A 14 9.77 -1.12 -13.50
C PRO A 14 10.89 -1.50 -12.51
N GLU A 15 12.00 -2.08 -12.98
CA GLU A 15 13.15 -2.44 -12.13
C GLU A 15 13.83 -1.21 -11.51
N LYS A 16 13.85 -0.07 -12.23
CA LYS A 16 14.35 1.19 -11.68
C LYS A 16 13.43 1.74 -10.59
N ILE A 17 12.11 1.71 -10.83
CA ILE A 17 11.12 2.15 -9.83
C ILE A 17 11.21 1.28 -8.58
N SER A 18 11.25 -0.05 -8.73
CA SER A 18 11.36 -0.97 -7.60
C SER A 18 12.63 -0.73 -6.79
N ARG A 19 13.79 -0.53 -7.44
CA ARG A 19 15.03 -0.20 -6.75
C ARG A 19 14.93 1.13 -5.98
N ILE A 20 14.29 2.14 -6.55
CA ILE A 20 14.09 3.44 -5.88
C ILE A 20 13.21 3.25 -4.64
N LEU A 21 12.07 2.57 -4.77
CA LEU A 21 11.15 2.31 -3.66
C LEU A 21 11.79 1.45 -2.56
N LEU A 22 12.45 0.36 -2.92
CA LEU A 22 13.16 -0.49 -1.96
C LEU A 22 14.29 0.27 -1.25
N SER A 23 15.05 1.09 -1.98
CA SER A 23 16.07 1.96 -1.39
C SER A 23 15.47 3.01 -0.46
N LEU A 24 14.33 3.61 -0.84
CA LEU A 24 13.62 4.59 -0.05
C LEU A 24 13.15 3.96 1.26
N TYR A 25 12.41 2.85 1.21
CA TYR A 25 11.87 2.19 2.40
C TYR A 25 12.97 1.62 3.29
N SER A 26 14.03 1.05 2.72
CA SER A 26 15.14 0.46 3.50
C SER A 26 15.96 1.46 4.30
N ARG A 27 15.89 2.77 3.98
CA ARG A 27 16.52 3.83 4.80
C ARG A 27 15.80 4.06 6.12
N HIS A 28 14.56 3.62 6.25
CA HIS A 28 13.76 3.80 7.45
C HIS A 28 13.96 2.63 8.44
N GLY A 29 13.95 2.97 9.73
CA GLY A 29 14.04 2.01 10.83
C GLY A 29 12.83 1.08 10.90
N GLU A 30 12.93 0.05 11.73
CA GLU A 30 11.89 -0.98 11.86
C GLU A 30 10.55 -0.45 12.36
N SER A 31 10.55 0.62 13.18
CA SER A 31 9.32 1.28 13.66
C SER A 31 8.50 1.90 12.53
N LEU A 32 9.12 2.26 11.41
CA LEU A 32 8.45 2.83 10.24
C LEU A 32 8.15 1.80 9.14
N ARG A 33 8.64 0.56 9.31
CA ARG A 33 8.38 -0.57 8.39
C ARG A 33 7.57 -1.68 9.05
N GLY A 34 7.29 -1.59 10.35
CA GLY A 34 6.62 -2.63 11.12
C GLY A 34 7.41 -3.94 11.15
N ARG A 35 8.73 -3.88 11.38
CA ARG A 35 9.63 -5.06 11.52
C ARG A 35 9.67 -6.03 10.33
N ARG A 36 9.20 -5.61 9.14
CA ARG A 36 9.33 -6.35 7.88
C ARG A 36 10.30 -5.68 6.93
N ARG A 37 11.08 -6.49 6.20
CA ARG A 37 11.87 -5.99 5.07
C ARG A 37 10.91 -5.56 3.96
N PRO A 38 11.13 -4.41 3.29
CA PRO A 38 10.25 -3.96 2.22
C PRO A 38 10.08 -5.02 1.13
N ASP A 39 8.83 -5.32 0.81
CA ASP A 39 8.43 -6.30 -0.19
C ASP A 39 7.31 -5.70 -1.05
N LEU A 40 7.67 -5.29 -2.26
CA LEU A 40 6.77 -4.60 -3.18
C LEU A 40 5.79 -5.56 -3.85
N ASP A 41 6.15 -6.84 -4.03
CA ASP A 41 5.26 -7.84 -4.60
C ASP A 41 4.13 -8.12 -3.60
N ARG A 42 4.45 -8.25 -2.30
CA ARG A 42 3.41 -8.36 -1.25
C ARG A 42 2.50 -7.14 -1.22
N LEU A 43 3.05 -5.92 -1.31
CA LEU A 43 2.23 -4.69 -1.36
C LEU A 43 1.33 -4.67 -2.60
N ALA A 44 1.83 -5.12 -3.75
CA ALA A 44 1.08 -5.22 -5.00
C ALA A 44 -0.04 -6.28 -4.91
N GLU A 45 0.24 -7.45 -4.35
CA GLU A 45 -0.76 -8.52 -4.16
C GLU A 45 -1.87 -8.13 -3.18
N MET A 46 -1.55 -7.35 -2.13
CA MET A 46 -2.59 -6.73 -1.30
C MET A 46 -3.51 -5.83 -2.15
N ALA A 47 -2.96 -5.10 -3.12
CA ALA A 47 -3.74 -4.27 -4.02
C ALA A 47 -4.60 -5.09 -5.01
N VAL A 48 -4.04 -6.17 -5.57
CA VAL A 48 -4.76 -7.13 -6.42
C VAL A 48 -5.96 -7.71 -5.67
N PHE A 49 -5.75 -8.17 -4.42
CA PHE A 49 -6.81 -8.70 -3.57
C PHE A 49 -7.99 -7.73 -3.45
N PHE A 50 -7.73 -6.47 -3.07
CA PHE A 50 -8.81 -5.50 -2.89
C PHE A 50 -9.46 -5.08 -4.21
N ALA A 51 -8.69 -4.92 -5.28
CA ALA A 51 -9.23 -4.58 -6.60
C ALA A 51 -10.14 -5.71 -7.15
N ALA A 52 -9.78 -6.98 -6.92
CA ALA A 52 -10.61 -8.13 -7.29
C ALA A 52 -11.89 -8.25 -6.44
N LYS A 53 -11.81 -7.98 -5.13
CA LYS A 53 -12.95 -8.13 -4.21
C LYS A 53 -13.87 -6.91 -4.16
N CYS A 54 -13.39 -5.75 -4.62
CA CYS A 54 -14.12 -4.49 -4.75
C CYS A 54 -13.99 -3.94 -6.19
N PRO A 55 -14.75 -4.46 -7.17
CA PRO A 55 -14.70 -3.96 -8.54
C PRO A 55 -14.91 -2.45 -8.61
N GLY A 56 -14.02 -1.75 -9.30
CA GLY A 56 -14.07 -0.29 -9.43
C GLY A 56 -13.69 0.47 -8.16
N ILE A 57 -12.92 -0.12 -7.26
CA ILE A 57 -12.39 0.57 -6.07
C ILE A 57 -11.62 1.84 -6.47
N ALA A 58 -11.95 2.97 -5.84
CA ALA A 58 -11.22 4.22 -6.04
C ALA A 58 -9.77 4.09 -5.56
N LYS A 59 -8.80 4.66 -6.29
CA LYS A 59 -7.37 4.68 -5.92
C LYS A 59 -7.15 5.15 -4.48
N SER A 60 -7.83 6.23 -4.09
CA SER A 60 -7.71 6.81 -2.75
C SER A 60 -8.28 5.91 -1.63
N LYS A 61 -9.26 5.04 -1.95
CA LYS A 61 -9.79 4.03 -1.02
C LYS A 61 -8.82 2.86 -0.90
N LEU A 62 -8.28 2.39 -2.04
CA LEU A 62 -7.29 1.33 -2.08
C LEU A 62 -6.08 1.66 -1.20
N LEU A 63 -5.44 2.82 -1.39
CA LEU A 63 -4.23 3.20 -0.65
C LEU A 63 -4.44 3.21 0.88
N LYS A 64 -5.64 3.57 1.35
CA LYS A 64 -5.99 3.52 2.78
C LYS A 64 -6.22 2.09 3.26
N MET A 65 -6.82 1.23 2.43
CA MET A 65 -6.99 -0.18 2.76
C MET A 65 -5.65 -0.91 2.84
N LEU A 66 -4.67 -0.53 2.01
CA LEU A 66 -3.28 -1.00 2.15
C LEU A 66 -2.71 -0.62 3.52
N TRP A 67 -2.84 0.67 3.90
CA TRP A 67 -2.39 1.16 5.22
C TRP A 67 -3.05 0.41 6.38
N TYR A 68 -4.38 0.29 6.38
CA TYR A 68 -5.10 -0.44 7.42
C TYR A 68 -4.69 -1.91 7.49
N SER A 69 -4.36 -2.54 6.37
CA SER A 69 -3.92 -3.95 6.34
C SER A 69 -2.56 -4.13 6.98
N ASP A 70 -1.59 -3.28 6.62
CA ASP A 70 -0.26 -3.31 7.22
C ASP A 70 -0.30 -3.02 8.72
N PHE A 71 -1.07 -2.00 9.13
CA PHE A 71 -1.16 -1.61 10.53
C PHE A 71 -1.96 -2.63 11.35
N LEU A 72 -3.07 -3.17 10.83
CA LEU A 72 -3.81 -4.22 11.54
C LEU A 72 -2.97 -5.51 11.67
N CYS A 73 -2.22 -5.88 10.64
CA CYS A 73 -1.27 -7.00 10.71
C CYS A 73 -0.22 -6.77 11.80
N TYR A 74 0.36 -5.57 11.86
CA TYR A 74 1.32 -5.22 12.92
C TYR A 74 0.67 -5.24 14.31
N ARG A 75 -0.56 -4.74 14.47
CA ARG A 75 -1.29 -4.81 15.76
C ARG A 75 -1.44 -6.26 16.24
N ARG A 76 -1.73 -7.19 15.33
CA ARG A 76 -2.01 -8.60 15.68
C ARG A 76 -0.75 -9.45 15.84
N THR A 77 0.34 -9.12 15.15
CA THR A 77 1.52 -10.00 15.05
C THR A 77 2.84 -9.32 15.40
N LEU A 78 2.84 -8.01 15.66
CA LEU A 78 4.03 -7.15 15.76
C LEU A 78 4.92 -7.14 14.50
N CYS A 79 4.38 -7.60 13.37
CA CYS A 79 5.01 -7.58 12.06
C CYS A 79 3.99 -7.05 11.02
N SER A 80 4.39 -6.10 10.18
CA SER A 80 3.56 -5.61 9.08
C SER A 80 3.47 -6.67 7.98
N MET A 81 2.61 -6.44 6.99
CA MET A 81 2.37 -7.38 5.90
C MET A 81 3.34 -7.18 4.72
N SER A 82 3.72 -5.94 4.41
CA SER A 82 4.55 -5.61 3.24
C SER A 82 5.89 -4.94 3.58
N GLY A 83 6.05 -4.41 4.79
CA GLY A 83 7.21 -3.58 5.11
C GLY A 83 7.20 -2.20 4.45
N ALA A 84 6.08 -1.78 3.86
CA ALA A 84 5.93 -0.45 3.28
C ALA A 84 5.97 0.63 4.36
N VAL A 85 6.60 1.76 4.03
CA VAL A 85 6.57 2.97 4.84
C VAL A 85 5.36 3.78 4.41
N TYR A 86 4.54 4.23 5.37
CA TYR A 86 3.39 5.07 5.13
C TYR A 86 3.66 6.49 5.61
N CYS A 87 3.02 7.49 5.01
CA CYS A 87 3.11 8.88 5.44
C CYS A 87 1.73 9.52 5.54
N HIS A 88 1.66 10.59 6.34
CA HIS A 88 0.52 11.49 6.33
C HIS A 88 0.44 12.19 4.98
N ASN A 89 -0.74 12.17 4.35
CA ASN A 89 -1.00 12.91 3.12
C ASN A 89 -2.37 13.60 3.19
N TYR A 90 -2.65 14.58 2.31
CA TYR A 90 -3.82 15.48 2.39
C TYR A 90 -5.18 14.80 2.59
N PHE A 91 -5.34 13.58 2.09
CA PHE A 91 -6.61 12.86 2.10
C PHE A 91 -6.52 11.57 2.93
N GLY A 92 -5.58 11.49 3.86
CA GLY A 92 -5.35 10.32 4.70
C GLY A 92 -3.98 9.68 4.51
N PRO A 93 -3.64 8.69 5.34
CA PRO A 93 -2.39 7.96 5.24
C PRO A 93 -2.30 7.18 3.92
N VAL A 94 -1.12 7.21 3.30
CA VAL A 94 -0.81 6.50 2.05
C VAL A 94 0.62 5.96 2.09
N PRO A 95 0.98 4.96 1.26
CA PRO A 95 2.38 4.58 1.08
C PRO A 95 3.25 5.80 0.73
N LEU A 96 4.42 5.91 1.34
CA LEU A 96 5.39 6.92 1.00
C LEU A 96 5.80 6.74 -0.47
N ALA A 97 5.78 7.84 -1.23
CA ALA A 97 5.89 7.82 -2.70
C ALA A 97 4.80 6.99 -3.40
N HIS A 98 3.54 7.06 -2.93
CA HIS A 98 2.41 6.30 -3.48
C HIS A 98 2.26 6.38 -5.00
N ASP A 99 2.56 7.50 -5.65
CA ASP A 99 2.51 7.60 -7.12
C ASP A 99 3.50 6.65 -7.80
N LEU A 100 4.71 6.49 -7.25
CA LEU A 100 5.68 5.52 -7.73
C LEU A 100 5.28 4.09 -7.39
N VAL A 101 4.65 3.86 -6.23
CA VAL A 101 4.10 2.55 -5.85
C VAL A 101 3.05 2.11 -6.85
N VAL A 102 2.09 2.97 -7.16
CA VAL A 102 1.02 2.67 -8.11
C VAL A 102 1.57 2.53 -9.53
N ALA A 103 2.51 3.40 -9.94
CA ALA A 103 3.18 3.26 -11.24
C ALA A 103 3.95 1.94 -11.35
N TYR A 104 4.60 1.48 -10.28
CA TYR A 104 5.23 0.15 -10.24
C TYR A 104 4.19 -0.96 -10.44
N MET A 105 3.10 -0.95 -9.67
CA MET A 105 2.04 -1.96 -9.76
C MET A 105 1.43 -2.02 -11.17
N GLU A 106 1.20 -0.87 -11.82
CA GLU A 106 0.67 -0.80 -13.18
C GLU A 106 1.69 -1.32 -14.21
N ARG A 107 2.95 -0.91 -14.11
CA ARG A 107 4.00 -1.31 -15.05
C ARG A 107 4.37 -2.79 -14.94
N MET A 108 4.20 -3.38 -13.76
CA MET A 108 4.36 -4.81 -13.51
C MET A 108 3.09 -5.63 -13.77
N GLN A 109 2.00 -4.99 -14.23
CA GLN A 109 0.75 -5.65 -14.60
C GLN A 109 0.02 -6.34 -13.42
N PHE A 110 0.18 -5.82 -12.20
CA PHE A 110 -0.67 -6.24 -11.08
C PHE A 110 -2.07 -5.62 -11.18
N ILE A 111 -2.12 -4.32 -11.49
CA ILE A 111 -3.35 -3.53 -11.58
C ILE A 111 -3.33 -2.63 -12.83
N ALA A 112 -4.49 -2.08 -13.18
CA ALA A 112 -4.62 -0.99 -14.15
C ALA A 112 -5.40 0.18 -13.52
N LEU A 113 -5.00 1.41 -13.85
CA LEU A 113 -5.77 2.60 -13.53
C LEU A 113 -6.70 2.96 -14.68
N LYS A 114 -7.94 3.30 -14.35
CA LYS A 114 -8.91 3.84 -15.31
C LYS A 114 -9.49 5.15 -14.78
N PRO A 115 -9.60 6.21 -15.62
CA PRO A 115 -10.33 7.40 -15.25
C PRO A 115 -11.76 7.06 -14.84
N GLN A 116 -12.24 7.69 -13.78
CA GLN A 116 -13.59 7.51 -13.24
C GLN A 116 -14.10 8.84 -12.71
N SER A 117 -15.30 9.25 -13.15
CA SER A 117 -16.04 10.34 -12.53
C SER A 117 -16.82 9.81 -11.32
N TYR A 118 -16.74 10.55 -10.22
CA TYR A 118 -17.49 10.36 -8.99
C TYR A 118 -18.41 11.57 -8.77
N GLY A 119 -19.29 11.83 -9.74
CA GLY A 119 -20.08 13.06 -9.80
C GLY A 119 -19.24 14.22 -10.32
N GLU A 120 -19.09 15.27 -9.52
CA GLU A 120 -18.29 16.46 -9.89
C GLU A 120 -16.77 16.25 -9.71
N VAL A 121 -16.36 15.15 -9.10
CA VAL A 121 -14.94 14.84 -8.84
C VAL A 121 -14.44 13.81 -9.84
N GLU A 122 -13.38 14.17 -10.56
CA GLU A 122 -12.61 13.21 -11.35
C GLU A 122 -11.59 12.47 -10.48
N GLY A 123 -11.43 11.18 -10.73
CA GLY A 123 -10.43 10.35 -10.07
C GLY A 123 -10.12 9.11 -10.88
N GLU A 124 -9.50 8.14 -10.21
CA GLU A 124 -9.10 6.88 -10.84
C GLU A 124 -9.74 5.73 -10.08
N ARG A 125 -10.27 4.76 -10.81
CA ARG A 125 -10.59 3.44 -10.28
C ARG A 125 -9.47 2.47 -10.62
N VAL A 126 -9.32 1.46 -9.78
CA VAL A 126 -8.33 0.41 -9.92
C VAL A 126 -9.01 -0.89 -10.34
N GLU A 127 -8.47 -1.53 -11.36
CA GLU A 127 -8.90 -2.84 -11.86
C GLU A 127 -7.74 -3.84 -11.67
N PRO A 128 -7.98 -5.06 -11.16
CA PRO A 128 -6.94 -6.07 -11.10
C PRO A 128 -6.57 -6.53 -12.52
N VAL A 129 -5.28 -6.78 -12.75
CA VAL A 129 -4.78 -7.36 -14.00
C VAL A 129 -4.22 -8.76 -13.75
N ALA A 130 -3.58 -8.96 -12.60
CA ALA A 130 -3.12 -10.27 -12.13
C ALA A 130 -4.21 -11.02 -11.31
N GLU A 131 -4.05 -12.33 -11.18
CA GLU A 131 -4.75 -13.13 -10.18
C GLU A 131 -4.04 -12.99 -8.83
N PHE A 132 -4.80 -13.08 -7.73
CA PHE A 132 -4.24 -12.89 -6.39
C PHE A 132 -3.41 -14.10 -5.95
N GLU A 133 -2.14 -13.85 -5.61
CA GLU A 133 -1.19 -14.87 -5.15
C GLU A 133 -1.23 -15.04 -3.63
N ALA A 134 -2.18 -15.86 -3.16
CA ALA A 134 -2.42 -16.08 -1.73
C ALA A 134 -1.24 -16.73 -0.99
N ASP A 135 -0.40 -17.50 -1.68
CA ASP A 135 0.72 -18.25 -1.08
C ASP A 135 1.84 -17.33 -0.54
N LEU A 136 1.85 -16.05 -0.92
CA LEU A 136 2.74 -15.07 -0.30
C LEU A 136 2.33 -14.76 1.15
N PHE A 137 1.10 -15.04 1.56
CA PHE A 137 0.55 -14.60 2.84
C PHE A 137 0.30 -15.78 3.78
N SER A 138 0.61 -15.56 5.05
CA SER A 138 0.23 -16.49 6.12
C SER A 138 -1.29 -16.47 6.35
N PRO A 139 -1.86 -17.51 7.01
CA PRO A 139 -3.28 -17.54 7.33
C PRO A 139 -3.77 -16.32 8.14
N GLU A 140 -2.96 -15.78 9.05
CA GLU A 140 -3.34 -14.57 9.82
C GLU A 140 -3.32 -13.31 8.92
N GLU A 141 -2.38 -13.20 7.99
CA GLU A 141 -2.33 -12.09 7.03
C GLU A 141 -3.52 -12.10 6.07
N LEU A 142 -3.90 -13.29 5.58
CA LEU A 142 -5.11 -13.46 4.77
C LEU A 142 -6.37 -13.06 5.55
N LYS A 143 -6.44 -13.43 6.84
CA LYS A 143 -7.53 -13.01 7.73
C LYS A 143 -7.57 -11.50 7.92
N VAL A 144 -6.41 -10.85 8.05
CA VAL A 144 -6.32 -9.38 8.11
C VAL A 144 -6.87 -8.73 6.83
N LEU A 145 -6.51 -9.23 5.64
CA LEU A 145 -7.05 -8.74 4.37
C LEU A 145 -8.59 -8.87 4.31
N GLU A 146 -9.12 -10.03 4.72
CA GLU A 146 -10.55 -10.28 4.77
C GLU A 146 -11.28 -9.39 5.80
N ASP A 147 -10.68 -9.12 6.96
CA ASP A 147 -11.26 -8.23 7.98
C ASP A 147 -11.28 -6.77 7.51
N VAL A 148 -10.20 -6.29 6.89
CA VAL A 148 -10.13 -4.95 6.27
C VAL A 148 -11.15 -4.83 5.13
N LEU A 149 -11.25 -5.84 4.26
CA LEU A 149 -12.26 -5.91 3.21
C LEU A 149 -13.65 -5.80 3.81
N ARG A 150 -13.99 -6.67 4.77
CA ARG A 150 -15.32 -6.71 5.39
C ARG A 150 -15.69 -5.39 6.05
N LYS A 151 -14.75 -4.75 6.72
CA LYS A 151 -14.97 -3.46 7.39
C LYS A 151 -15.24 -2.33 6.40
N PHE A 152 -14.47 -2.25 5.32
CA PHE A 152 -14.45 -1.05 4.48
C PHE A 152 -15.07 -1.23 3.09
N LYS A 153 -15.48 -2.44 2.70
CA LYS A 153 -16.06 -2.72 1.37
C LYS A 153 -17.25 -1.80 1.06
N SER A 154 -18.16 -1.60 2.00
CA SER A 154 -19.34 -0.74 1.84
C SER A 154 -19.08 0.76 2.06
N CYS A 155 -17.91 1.16 2.57
CA CYS A 155 -17.56 2.56 2.77
C CYS A 155 -17.27 3.26 1.43
N SER A 156 -17.72 4.50 1.27
CA SER A 156 -17.21 5.36 0.19
C SER A 156 -15.76 5.80 0.49
N ALA A 157 -15.03 6.25 -0.53
CA ALA A 157 -13.68 6.80 -0.33
C ALA A 157 -13.68 7.98 0.64
N THR A 158 -14.71 8.82 0.59
CA THR A 158 -14.91 9.96 1.50
C THR A 158 -15.16 9.50 2.93
N ALA A 159 -16.03 8.50 3.14
CA ALA A 159 -16.31 7.97 4.47
C ALA A 159 -15.06 7.34 5.09
N LEU A 160 -14.31 6.55 4.31
CA LEU A 160 -13.04 5.97 4.76
C LEU A 160 -11.99 7.06 5.05
N GLY A 161 -11.97 8.14 4.25
CA GLY A 161 -11.14 9.31 4.52
C GLY A 161 -11.40 9.94 5.88
N LYS A 162 -12.68 10.20 6.21
CA LYS A 162 -13.08 10.72 7.53
C LYS A 162 -12.60 9.81 8.66
N MET A 163 -12.81 8.50 8.55
CA MET A 163 -12.35 7.53 9.55
C MET A 163 -10.83 7.59 9.74
N SER A 164 -10.07 7.61 8.63
CA SER A 164 -8.61 7.67 8.69
C SER A 164 -8.07 8.97 9.28
N HIS A 165 -8.82 10.08 9.19
CA HIS A 165 -8.43 11.36 9.77
C HIS A 165 -8.65 11.41 11.30
N GLU A 166 -9.43 10.49 11.86
CA GLU A 166 -9.66 10.37 13.31
C GLU A 166 -8.61 9.49 14.02
N GLU A 167 -7.77 8.79 13.25
CA GLU A 167 -6.72 7.92 13.74
C GLU A 167 -5.56 8.75 14.29
N ARG A 168 -4.96 8.31 15.40
CA ARG A 168 -3.81 8.99 16.02
C ARG A 168 -2.65 9.15 15.05
N ALA A 169 -2.44 8.13 14.22
CA ALA A 169 -1.48 8.13 13.12
C ALA A 169 -1.60 9.36 12.20
N TYR A 170 -2.80 9.89 12.01
CA TYR A 170 -3.06 11.06 11.18
C TYR A 170 -3.07 12.36 11.97
N THR A 171 -3.68 12.36 13.17
CA THR A 171 -3.80 13.58 13.98
C THR A 171 -2.50 14.02 14.66
N GLU A 172 -1.57 13.09 14.88
CA GLU A 172 -0.30 13.34 15.58
C GLU A 172 0.91 13.40 14.64
N THR A 173 0.70 13.39 13.32
CA THR A 173 1.75 13.54 12.31
C THR A 173 1.46 14.71 11.38
N GLN A 174 2.49 15.22 10.72
CA GLN A 174 2.40 16.33 9.78
C GLN A 174 2.43 15.85 8.33
N LEU A 175 1.94 16.67 7.40
CA LEU A 175 1.96 16.36 5.97
C LEU A 175 3.36 15.93 5.50
N GLY A 176 3.43 14.74 4.89
CA GLY A 176 4.66 14.13 4.38
C GLY A 176 5.47 13.36 5.42
N GLU A 177 5.14 13.47 6.72
CA GLU A 177 5.82 12.77 7.80
C GLU A 177 5.55 11.26 7.74
N PRO A 178 6.59 10.40 7.81
CA PRO A 178 6.42 8.96 7.95
C PRO A 178 5.68 8.58 9.24
N ILE A 179 4.74 7.65 9.14
CA ILE A 179 3.90 7.20 10.25
C ILE A 179 4.53 5.98 10.91
N SER A 180 4.74 6.05 12.23
CA SER A 180 5.18 4.90 13.03
C SER A 180 4.10 3.82 13.12
N TYR A 181 4.51 2.56 12.95
CA TYR A 181 3.65 1.40 13.17
C TYR A 181 3.21 1.25 14.63
N GLU A 182 3.83 1.95 15.59
CA GLU A 182 3.35 2.00 16.97
C GLU A 182 1.92 2.57 17.08
N PHE A 183 1.49 3.42 16.13
CA PHE A 183 0.10 3.89 16.09
C PHE A 183 -0.91 2.77 15.80
N ALA A 184 -0.46 1.62 15.26
CA ALA A 184 -1.32 0.47 15.04
C ALA A 184 -1.97 -0.06 16.33
N LEU A 185 -1.31 0.12 17.48
CA LEU A 185 -1.80 -0.30 18.79
C LEU A 185 -3.06 0.46 19.23
N THR A 186 -3.36 1.57 18.55
CA THR A 186 -4.48 2.46 18.87
C THR A 186 -5.42 2.69 17.68
N LEU A 187 -5.44 1.78 16.69
CA LEU A 187 -6.41 1.85 15.59
C LEU A 187 -7.84 1.89 16.14
N LYS A 188 -8.61 2.87 15.67
CA LYS A 188 -10.02 3.07 16.07
C LYS A 188 -11.00 2.44 15.09
N ALA A 189 -10.72 2.52 13.79
CA ALA A 189 -11.66 2.08 12.77
C ALA A 189 -11.83 0.56 12.70
N ILE A 190 -10.83 -0.21 13.12
CA ILE A 190 -10.77 -1.67 13.00
C ILE A 190 -9.94 -2.30 14.13
N GLU A 191 -10.35 -3.49 14.57
CA GLU A 191 -9.77 -4.26 15.68
C GLU A 191 -9.26 -5.64 15.24
#